data_AF-A0A968YG60-F1
#
_entry.id   AF-A0A968YG60-F1
#
_cell.length_a   1.000
_cell.length_b   1.000
_cell.length_c   1.000
_cell.angle_alpha   90.00
_cell.angle_beta   90.00
_cell.angle_gamma   90.00
#
_symmetry.space_group_name_H-M   'P 1'
#
loop_
_entity.id
_entity.type
_entity.pdbx_description
1 polymer ?
#
loop_
_entity_poly.entity_id
_entity_poly.type
_entity_poly.pdbx_seq_one_letter_code
_entity_poly.pdbx_strand_id
1 'polypeptide(L)' 'MAIHMAKIEVWNGRTFLLLDFRQAPTEESLGSVIREYVAAMGLRLVYWCKEG' A
#
# COMPACT_ATOMS: atom_id res chain seq x y z
N MET A 1 6.98 -1.72 -19.50
CA MET A 1 6.46 -2.44 -18.31
C MET A 1 5.75 -1.42 -17.45
N ALA A 2 4.46 -1.59 -17.17
CA ALA A 2 3.69 -0.63 -16.38
C ALA A 2 3.80 -1.01 -14.90
N ILE A 3 4.45 -0.19 -14.08
CA ILE A 3 4.50 -0.40 -12.63
C ILE A 3 3.28 0.28 -12.03
N HIS A 4 2.56 -0.42 -11.14
CA HIS A 4 1.52 0.21 -10.34
C HIS A 4 2.17 0.93 -9.16
N MET A 5 1.91 2.23 -9.06
CA MET A 5 2.34 3.08 -7.96
C MET A 5 1.13 3.45 -7.13
N ALA A 6 1.28 3.45 -5.82
CA ALA A 6 0.26 3.91 -4.88
C ALA A 6 0.93 4.59 -3.70
N LYS A 7 0.25 5.60 -3.13
CA LYS A 7 0.59 6.13 -1.82
C LYS A 7 -0.33 5.52 -0.79
N ILE A 8 0.27 5.04 0.29
CA ILE A 8 -0.45 4.41 1.40
C ILE A 8 -0.20 5.21 2.67
N GLU A 9 -1.26 5.54 3.38
CA GLU A 9 -1.20 6.08 4.73
C GLU A 9 -1.46 4.94 5.72
N VAL A 10 -0.54 4.76 6.65
CA VAL A 10 -0.57 3.68 7.63
C VAL A 10 -0.36 4.19 9.04
N TRP A 11 -0.94 3.50 10.01
CA TRP A 11 -0.75 3.74 11.44
C TRP A 11 0.06 2.61 12.06
N ASN A 12 1.14 2.96 12.77
CA ASN A 12 2.04 1.99 13.40
C ASN A 12 1.80 1.81 14.91
N GLY A 13 0.72 2.35 15.46
CA GLY A 13 0.48 2.39 16.92
C GLY A 13 0.93 3.68 17.60
N ARG A 14 1.72 4.52 16.92
CA ARG A 14 2.29 5.76 17.50
C ARG A 14 2.14 6.99 16.60
N THR A 15 2.33 6.83 15.30
CA THR A 15 2.23 7.91 14.32
C THR A 15 1.63 7.40 13.01
N PHE A 16 1.07 8.33 12.24
CA PHE A 16 0.75 8.13 10.84
C PHE A 16 2.04 8.23 10.01
N LEU A 17 2.15 7.36 9.01
CA LEU A 17 3.25 7.32 8.05
C LEU A 17 2.66 7.27 6.64
N LEU A 18 3.26 8.02 5.73
CA LEU A 18 2.97 7.94 4.30
C LEU A 18 4.08 7.14 3.63
N LEU A 19 3.73 6.07 2.92
CA LEU A 19 4.68 5.19 2.23
C LEU A 19 4.36 5.12 0.74
N ASP A 20 5.40 5.04 -0.09
CA ASP A 20 5.27 4.74 -1.50
C ASP A 20 5.23 3.23 -1.71
N PHE A 21 4.15 2.73 -2.30
CA PHE A 21 3.97 1.34 -2.67
C PHE A 21 4.17 1.17 -4.18
N ARG A 22 5.02 0.20 -4.55
CA ARG A 22 5.35 -0.09 -5.95
C ARG A 22 5.22 -1.58 -6.22
N GLN A 23 4.49 -1.93 -7.26
CA GLN A 23 4.30 -3.32 -7.64
C GLN A 23 4.34 -3.49 -9.17
N ALA A 24 4.89 -4.62 -9.60
CA ALA A 24 4.76 -5.07 -10.97
C ALA A 24 3.26 -5.31 -11.32
N PRO A 25 2.87 -5.17 -12.60
CA PRO A 25 1.49 -5.42 -12.99
C PRO A 25 1.21 -6.92 -12.83
N THR A 26 0.26 -7.25 -11.96
CA THR A 26 -0.24 -8.62 -11.76
C THR A 26 -1.75 -8.65 -12.03
N GLU A 27 -2.33 -9.84 -12.16
CA GLU A 27 -3.79 -10.00 -12.26
C GLU A 27 -4.51 -9.71 -10.92
N GLU A 28 -3.74 -9.54 -9.84
CA GLU A 28 -4.28 -9.32 -8.51
C GLU A 28 -4.67 -7.85 -8.30
N SER A 29 -5.76 -7.63 -7.55
CA SER A 29 -6.20 -6.28 -7.21
C SER A 29 -5.17 -5.57 -6.33
N LEU A 30 -4.71 -4.40 -6.78
CA LEU A 30 -3.77 -3.53 -6.05
C LEU A 30 -4.19 -3.30 -4.58
N GLY A 31 -5.50 -3.17 -4.32
CA GLY A 31 -6.02 -2.99 -2.97
C GLY A 31 -5.86 -4.23 -2.07
N SER A 32 -5.89 -5.44 -2.63
CA SER A 32 -5.64 -6.68 -1.87
C SER A 32 -4.17 -6.76 -1.47
N VAL A 33 -3.27 -6.55 -2.43
CA VAL A 33 -1.83 -6.62 -2.19
C VAL A 33 -1.38 -5.57 -1.18
N ILE A 34 -1.89 -4.33 -1.26
CA ILE A 34 -1.60 -3.28 -0.27
C ILE A 34 -2.04 -3.72 1.14
N ARG A 35 -3.21 -4.33 1.29
CA ARG A 35 -3.70 -4.80 2.60
C ARG A 35 -2.80 -5.89 3.17
N GLU A 36 -2.40 -6.85 2.35
CA GLU A 36 -1.50 -7.93 2.78
C GLU A 36 -0.11 -7.41 3.16
N TYR A 37 0.45 -6.52 2.34
CA TYR A 37 1.72 -5.86 2.62
C TYR A 37 1.71 -5.13 3.97
N VAL A 38 0.66 -4.32 4.22
CA VAL A 38 0.53 -3.55 5.45
C VAL A 38 0.31 -4.46 6.67
N ALA A 39 -0.48 -5.54 6.53
CA ALA A 39 -0.68 -6.54 7.57
C ALA A 39 0.62 -7.29 7.90
N ALA A 40 1.42 -7.67 6.90
CA ALA A 40 2.70 -8.34 7.07
C ALA A 40 3.72 -7.47 7.83
N MET A 41 3.63 -6.15 7.72
CA MET A 41 4.44 -5.20 8.48
C MET A 41 3.93 -4.94 9.90
N GLY A 42 2.79 -5.52 10.30
CA GLY A 42 2.15 -5.23 11.59
C GLY A 42 1.58 -3.81 11.68
N LEU A 43 1.25 -3.21 10.54
CA LEU A 43 0.72 -1.85 10.44
C LEU A 43 -0.79 -1.88 10.18
N ARG A 44 -1.48 -0.76 10.42
CA ARG A 44 -2.89 -0.59 10.07
C ARG A 44 -3.02 0.34 8.88
N LEU A 45 -3.64 -0.14 7.80
CA LEU A 45 -3.95 0.67 6.63
C LEU A 45 -5.05 1.68 7.00
N VAL A 46 -4.80 2.96 6.74
CA VAL A 46 -5.75 4.06 6.96
C VAL A 46 -6.40 4.44 5.63
N TYR A 47 -5.56 4.73 4.64
CA TYR A 47 -5.98 5.19 3.33
C TYR A 47 -4.96 4.76 2.27
N TRP A 48 -5.40 4.60 1.03
CA TRP A 48 -4.50 4.51 -0.11
C TRP A 48 -5.10 5.13 -1.36
N CYS A 49 -4.23 5.64 -2.24
CA CYS A 49 -4.60 6.09 -3.57
C CYS A 49 -3.59 5.59 -4.60
N LYS A 50 -4.09 5.27 -5.79
CA LYS A 50 -3.25 4.94 -6.94
C LYS A 50 -2.61 6.24 -7.46
N GLU A 51 -1.30 6.21 -7.70
CA GLU A 51 -0.64 7.26 -8.47
C GLU A 51 -0.82 6.96 -9.96
N GLY A 52 -1.26 7.99 -10.70
CA GLY A 52 -1.64 7.92 -12.12
C GLY A 52 -0.46 7.79 -13.06
#